data_AF-A0A919AXK2-F1
#
_entry.id   AF-A0A919AXK2-F1
#
_cell.length_a   1.000
_cell.length_b   1.000
_cell.length_c   1.000
_cell.angle_alpha   90.00
_cell.angle_beta   90.00
_cell.angle_gamma   90.00
#
_symmetry.space_group_name_H-M   'P 1'
#
loop_
_entity.id
_entity.type
_entity.pdbx_description
1 polymer ?
#
loop_
_entity_poly.entity_id
_entity_poly.type
_entity_poly.pdbx_seq_one_letter_code
_entity_poly.pdbx_strand_id
1 'polypeptide(L)' 'MNVSDHFHLVPDFAQKVGGWLADGSLVADETVVDGIENAFEAFQAMMRGANTGKMLVRLPRG' A
#
# COMPACT_ATOMS: atom_id res chain seq x y z
N MET A 1 12.38 -2.34 19.82
CA MET A 1 12.96 -2.06 18.49
C MET A 1 11.86 -1.43 17.66
N ASN A 2 12.01 -0.16 17.26
CA ASN A 2 11.01 0.54 16.45
C ASN A 2 11.50 0.58 14.98
N VAL A 3 10.57 0.55 14.04
CA VAL A 3 10.84 0.71 12.61
C VAL A 3 11.45 2.09 12.32
N SER A 4 11.07 3.11 13.10
CA SER A 4 11.61 4.48 12.96
C SER A 4 13.14 4.55 13.09
N ASP A 5 13.72 3.68 13.92
CA ASP A 5 15.17 3.65 14.18
C ASP A 5 15.97 3.22 12.93
N HIS A 6 15.29 2.64 11.94
CA HIS A 6 15.87 2.04 10.75
C HIS A 6 15.49 2.77 9.46
N PHE A 7 14.92 3.98 9.55
CA PHE A 7 14.53 4.74 8.36
C PHE A 7 15.71 5.10 7.43
N HIS A 8 16.95 5.05 7.94
CA HIS A 8 18.15 5.15 7.11
C HIS A 8 18.29 4.02 6.06
N LEU A 9 17.58 2.90 6.23
CA LEU A 9 17.53 1.78 5.27
C LEU A 9 16.46 1.92 4.19
N VAL A 10 15.60 2.95 4.26
CA VAL A 10 14.53 3.17 3.28
C VAL A 10 15.04 3.23 1.84
N PRO A 11 16.17 3.89 1.51
CA PRO A 11 16.69 3.91 0.14
C PRO A 11 17.02 2.51 -0.39
N ASP A 12 17.74 1.71 0.39
CA ASP A 12 18.12 0.33 0.02
C ASP A 12 16.90 -0.58 -0.10
N PHE A 13 15.93 -0.41 0.81
CA PHE A 13 14.66 -1.12 0.75
C PHE A 13 13.90 -0.78 -0.53
N ALA A 14 13.74 0.50 -0.85
CA ALA A 14 13.02 0.95 -2.04
C ALA A 14 13.66 0.42 -3.33
N GLN A 15 15.00 0.41 -3.41
CA GLN A 15 15.70 -0.14 -4.58
C GLN A 15 15.45 -1.64 -4.76
N LYS A 16 15.60 -2.43 -3.69
CA LYS A 16 15.45 -3.89 -3.75
C LYS A 16 14.02 -4.31 -4.00
N VAL A 17 13.09 -3.78 -3.20
CA VAL A 17 11.67 -4.12 -3.29
C VAL A 17 11.06 -3.61 -4.57
N GLY A 18 11.45 -2.40 -5.03
CA GLY A 18 11.05 -1.89 -6.33
C GLY A 18 11.49 -2.81 -7.48
N GLY A 19 12.70 -3.35 -7.41
CA GLY A 19 13.19 -4.35 -8.37
C GLY A 19 12.32 -5.61 -8.39
N TRP A 20 12.05 -6.20 -7.22
CA TRP A 20 11.21 -7.41 -7.13
C TRP A 20 9.76 -7.19 -7.57
N LEU A 21 9.19 -6.01 -7.31
CA LEU A 21 7.87 -5.66 -7.81
C LEU A 21 7.85 -5.52 -9.33
N ALA A 22 8.91 -4.94 -9.91
CA ALA A 22 9.03 -4.73 -11.35
C ALA A 22 9.28 -6.04 -12.12
N ASP A 23 10.08 -6.95 -11.57
CA ASP A 23 10.40 -8.24 -12.19
C ASP A 23 9.41 -9.37 -11.84
N GLY A 24 8.46 -9.11 -10.93
CA GLY A 24 7.42 -10.06 -10.53
C GLY A 24 7.85 -11.07 -9.46
N SER A 25 9.08 -10.98 -8.94
CA SER A 25 9.56 -11.81 -7.82
C SER A 25 8.80 -11.52 -6.53
N LEU A 26 8.24 -10.31 -6.40
CA LEU A 26 7.32 -9.94 -5.33
C LEU A 26 5.99 -9.52 -5.93
N VAL A 27 4.91 -10.18 -5.50
CA VAL A 27 3.53 -9.80 -5.83
C VAL A 27 2.91 -9.21 -4.57
N ALA A 28 2.37 -8.00 -4.67
CA ALA A 28 1.66 -7.33 -3.58
C ALA A 28 0.17 -7.31 -3.90
N ASP A 29 -0.63 -7.91 -3.03
CA ASP A 29 -2.08 -7.83 -3.12
C ASP A 29 -2.57 -6.45 -2.70
N GLU A 30 -3.56 -5.93 -3.41
CA GLU A 30 -4.17 -4.64 -3.14
C GLU A 30 -5.69 -4.72 -3.26
N THR A 31 -6.37 -3.96 -2.40
CA THR A 31 -7.80 -3.66 -2.51
C THR A 31 -7.92 -2.19 -2.89
N VAL A 32 -8.48 -1.89 -4.06
CA VAL A 32 -8.57 -0.52 -4.58
C VAL A 32 -10.03 -0.06 -4.61
N VAL A 33 -10.29 1.08 -3.95
CA VAL A 33 -11.57 1.79 -3.97
C VAL A 33 -11.40 3.06 -4.79
N ASP A 34 -12.33 3.33 -5.70
CA ASP A 34 -12.32 4.53 -6.54
C ASP A 34 -13.00 5.71 -5.82
N GLY A 35 -12.44 6.90 -5.94
CA GLY A 35 -13.05 8.14 -5.45
C GLY A 35 -12.71 8.45 -3.99
N ILE A 36 -12.32 9.71 -3.73
CA ILE A 36 -11.98 10.17 -2.36
C ILE A 36 -13.21 10.21 -1.46
N GLU A 37 -14.38 10.41 -2.04
CA GLU A 37 -15.68 10.34 -1.38
C GLU A 37 -15.93 9.00 -0.68
N ASN A 38 -15.31 7.92 -1.18
CA ASN A 38 -15.43 6.58 -0.62
C ASN A 38 -14.35 6.26 0.43
N ALA A 39 -13.48 7.22 0.78
CA ALA A 39 -12.37 6.98 1.71
C ALA A 39 -12.82 6.54 3.11
N PHE A 40 -13.93 7.09 3.61
CA PHE A 40 -14.45 6.70 4.93
C PHE A 40 -14.96 5.26 4.92
N GLU A 41 -15.68 4.85 3.86
CA GLU A 41 -16.15 3.49 3.72
C GLU A 41 -14.98 2.51 3.54
N ALA A 42 -13.99 2.85 2.71
CA ALA A 42 -12.77 2.06 2.53
C ALA A 42 -12.02 1.87 3.86
N PHE A 43 -11.89 2.94 4.65
CA PHE A 43 -11.29 2.86 5.97
C PHE A 43 -12.08 1.96 6.91
N GLN A 44 -13.41 2.08 6.94
CA GLN A 44 -14.25 1.20 7.75
C GLN A 44 -14.16 -0.27 7.31
N ALA A 45 -14.14 -0.54 6.01
CA ALA A 45 -13.97 -1.88 5.46
C ALA A 45 -12.62 -2.48 5.89
N MET A 46 -11.55 -1.69 5.82
CA MET A 46 -10.22 -2.08 6.32
C MET A 46 -10.24 -2.41 7.82
N MET A 47 -10.89 -1.58 8.64
CA MET A 47 -11.02 -1.81 10.08
C MET A 47 -11.83 -3.08 10.42
N ARG A 48 -12.72 -3.51 9.51
CA ARG A 48 -13.45 -4.78 9.61
C ARG A 48 -12.71 -5.96 8.97
N GLY A 49 -11.52 -5.75 8.43
CA GLY A 49 -10.71 -6.78 7.77
C GLY A 49 -11.24 -7.20 6.39
N ALA A 50 -12.00 -6.35 5.71
CA ALA A 50 -12.60 -6.66 4.40
C ALA A 50 -11.67 -6.37 3.21
N ASN A 51 -10.41 -5.99 3.43
CA ASN A 51 -9.39 -5.82 2.38
C ASN A 51 -8.45 -7.02 2.31
N THR A 52 -8.08 -7.39 1.09
CA THR A 52 -6.89 -8.23 0.84
C THR A 52 -5.71 -7.31 0.58
N GLY A 53 -4.62 -7.51 1.32
CA GLY A 53 -3.40 -6.72 1.18
C GLY A 53 -3.61 -5.23 1.44
N LYS A 54 -2.99 -4.37 0.64
CA LYS A 54 -3.01 -2.92 0.88
C LYS A 54 -4.35 -2.30 0.46
N MET A 55 -5.02 -1.59 1.36
CA MET A 55 -6.19 -0.75 1.01
C MET A 55 -5.72 0.56 0.36
N LEU A 56 -6.22 0.87 -0.83
CA LEU A 56 -5.92 2.09 -1.58
C LEU A 56 -7.20 2.81 -2.00
N VAL A 57 -7.19 4.14 -1.91
CA VAL A 57 -8.23 4.99 -2.49
C VAL A 57 -7.64 5.69 -3.71
N ARG A 58 -8.18 5.39 -4.90
CA ARG A 58 -7.73 5.95 -6.17
C ARG A 58 -8.45 7.25 -6.46
N LEU A 59 -7.67 8.32 -6.65
CA LEU A 59 -8.20 9.64 -6.97
C LEU A 59 -8.58 9.74 -8.45
N PRO A 60 -9.59 10.57 -8.80
CA PRO A 60 -9.85 10.92 -10.18
C PRO A 60 -8.61 11.52 -10.84
N ARG A 61 -8.40 11.23 -12.12
CA ARG A 61 -7.42 11.98 -12.91
C ARG A 61 -8.02 13.37 -13.17
N GLY A 62 -7.41 14.40 -12.61
CA GLY A 62 -7.62 15.79 -13.02
C GLY A 62 -6.92 16.10 -14.34
#